data_AF-A0A5V8Q8E8-F1
#
_entry.id   AF-A0A5V8Q8E8-F1
#
_cell.length_a   1.000
_cell.length_b   1.000
_cell.length_c   1.000
_cell.angle_alpha   90.00
_cell.angle_beta   90.00
_cell.angle_gamma   90.00
#
_symmetry.space_group_name_H-M   'P 1'
#
loop_
_entity.id
_entity.type
_entity.pdbx_description
1 polymer ?
#
loop_
_entity_poly.entity_id
_entity_poly.type
_entity_poly.pdbx_seq_one_letter_code
_entity_poly.pdbx_strand_id
1 'polypeptide(L)'
;MFFQIFMAQHICRDAVEIHWANGNIQVIRPVRGISINGEAQGGIRPPYWVILAFCRSADGRIICSEGYAHALYQLTCPVPVDSKLERNTLTALLNVASWLKRKPGTPELSLERPLFDTEVYVNGEKKYVLPDFIVTARAPDGKTARVVIETMGYEDSDYCARKSRQHTGMKQIGVLHTDPPKWLDNDHPPFEKHMYGVFMHLRY
;
A
#
# COMPACT_ATOMS: atom_id res chain seq x y z
N MET A 1 18.83 -3.03 22.86
CA MET A 1 17.87 -2.24 22.07
C MET A 1 16.65 -3.11 21.82
N PHE A 2 15.45 -2.56 21.89
CA PHE A 2 14.21 -3.28 21.52
C PHE A 2 13.27 -2.33 20.77
N PHE A 3 12.29 -2.88 20.07
CA PHE A 3 11.32 -2.12 19.30
C PHE A 3 9.92 -2.37 19.82
N GLN A 4 9.06 -1.35 19.73
CA GLN A 4 7.62 -1.50 19.94
C GLN A 4 6.87 -0.92 18.73
N ILE A 5 5.83 -1.61 18.30
CA ILE A 5 5.02 -1.24 17.15
C ILE A 5 3.65 -0.79 17.65
N PHE A 6 3.21 0.37 17.17
CA PHE A 6 1.93 0.98 17.49
C PHE A 6 1.17 1.35 16.23
N MET A 7 -0.13 1.57 16.38
CA MET A 7 -0.92 2.31 15.41
C MET A 7 -1.36 3.63 16.01
N ALA A 8 -1.20 4.73 15.26
CA ALA A 8 -1.48 6.08 15.75
C ALA A 8 -2.25 6.91 14.72
N GLN A 9 -3.15 7.76 15.21
CA GLN A 9 -3.86 8.77 14.40
C GLN A 9 -3.13 10.12 14.42
N HIS A 10 -2.42 10.40 15.52
CA HIS A 10 -1.78 11.70 15.75
C HIS A 10 -0.29 11.48 15.93
N ILE A 11 0.49 11.92 14.94
CA ILE A 11 1.94 11.93 14.96
C ILE A 11 2.46 13.24 14.41
N CYS A 12 3.64 13.63 14.84
CA CYS A 12 4.48 14.62 14.18
C CYS A 12 5.93 14.15 14.26
N ARG A 13 6.88 14.97 13.78
CA ARG A 13 8.30 14.64 13.88
C ARG A 13 8.77 14.42 15.33
N ASP A 14 8.16 15.08 16.31
CA ASP A 14 8.68 15.11 17.68
C ASP A 14 7.92 14.18 18.64
N ALA A 15 6.72 13.74 18.27
CA ALA A 15 5.86 12.98 19.15
C ALA A 15 4.92 12.02 18.42
N VAL A 16 4.58 10.94 19.12
CA VAL A 16 3.46 10.04 18.78
C VAL A 16 2.49 10.01 19.95
N GLU A 17 1.20 10.19 19.65
CA GLU A 17 0.12 10.02 20.63
C GLU A 17 -0.53 8.64 20.45
N ILE A 18 -0.45 7.83 21.49
CA ILE A 18 -1.02 6.48 21.55
C ILE A 18 -2.31 6.55 22.36
N HIS A 19 -3.43 6.26 21.70
CA HIS A 19 -4.74 6.19 22.33
C HIS A 19 -5.03 4.73 22.71
N TRP A 20 -5.16 4.48 24.00
CA TRP A 20 -5.44 3.16 24.55
C TRP A 20 -6.95 2.91 24.63
N ALA A 21 -7.36 1.64 24.60
CA ALA A 21 -8.77 1.24 24.65
C ALA A 21 -9.49 1.69 25.94
N ASN A 22 -8.74 1.89 27.02
CA ASN A 22 -9.27 2.40 28.29
C ASN A 22 -9.43 3.93 28.33
N GLY A 23 -9.20 4.63 27.21
CA GLY A 23 -9.29 6.09 27.10
C GLY A 23 -8.01 6.83 27.48
N ASN A 24 -6.97 6.14 27.97
CA ASN A 24 -5.70 6.79 28.28
C ASN A 24 -4.99 7.24 26.99
N ILE A 25 -4.35 8.40 27.06
CA ILE A 25 -3.47 8.90 26.01
C ILE A 25 -2.04 8.90 26.55
N GLN A 26 -1.14 8.24 25.83
CA GLN A 26 0.29 8.27 26.12
C GLN A 26 1.03 8.97 24.99
N VAL A 27 1.80 10.00 25.33
CA VAL A 27 2.64 10.71 24.37
C VAL A 27 4.09 10.25 24.51
N ILE A 28 4.66 9.69 23.46
CA ILE A 28 6.07 9.30 23.41
C ILE A 28 6.82 10.29 22.54
N ARG A 29 7.96 10.80 23.04
CA ARG A 29 8.83 11.76 22.37
C ARG A 29 10.22 11.14 22.13
N PRO A 30 10.47 10.56 20.95
CA PRO A 30 11.77 9.97 20.66
C PRO A 30 12.87 11.04 20.60
N VAL A 31 14.05 10.75 21.15
CA VAL A 31 15.16 11.72 21.27
C VAL A 31 15.61 12.27 19.92
N ARG A 32 15.66 11.43 18.88
CA ARG A 32 16.00 11.83 17.49
C ARG A 32 14.79 12.22 16.66
N GLY A 33 13.60 12.19 17.24
CA GLY A 33 12.33 12.36 16.54
C GLY A 33 11.93 11.13 15.72
N ILE A 34 10.95 11.35 14.84
CA ILE A 34 10.25 10.35 14.04
C ILE A 34 10.44 10.67 12.57
N SER A 35 10.92 9.69 11.81
CA SER A 35 10.93 9.75 10.35
C SER A 35 9.59 9.26 9.82
N ILE A 36 8.88 10.08 9.02
CA ILE A 36 7.57 9.74 8.46
C ILE A 36 7.75 9.45 6.97
N ASN A 37 7.39 8.24 6.52
CA ASN A 37 7.53 7.84 5.12
C ASN A 37 6.78 8.79 4.19
N GLY A 38 7.48 9.35 3.21
CA GLY A 38 6.90 10.26 2.20
C GLY A 38 6.37 11.59 2.76
N GLU A 39 6.74 12.00 3.97
CA GLU A 39 6.29 13.25 4.56
C GLU A 39 7.41 14.00 5.28
N ALA A 40 7.44 15.32 5.12
CA ALA A 40 8.50 16.13 5.72
C ALA A 40 8.34 16.32 7.24
N GLN A 41 7.13 16.62 7.74
CA GLN A 41 6.96 17.04 9.15
C GLN A 41 5.59 16.77 9.80
N GLY A 42 4.49 16.73 9.03
CA GLY A 42 3.16 16.97 9.60
C GLY A 42 2.30 15.77 9.98
N GLY A 43 2.68 14.54 9.63
CA GLY A 43 1.80 13.39 9.87
C GLY A 43 0.43 13.57 9.20
N ILE A 44 0.40 14.03 7.95
CA ILE A 44 -0.80 14.51 7.23
C ILE A 44 -1.69 13.41 6.62
N ARG A 45 -1.22 12.17 6.53
CA ARG A 45 -1.98 10.99 6.03
C ARG A 45 -2.20 9.91 7.10
N PRO A 46 -2.87 10.22 8.23
CA PRO A 46 -3.22 9.18 9.20
C PRO A 46 -4.19 8.15 8.60
N PRO A 47 -4.32 6.95 9.22
CA PRO A 47 -3.55 6.48 10.39
C PRO A 47 -2.14 6.00 10.02
N TYR A 48 -1.30 5.69 11.01
CA TYR A 48 0.09 5.25 10.83
C TYR A 48 0.40 3.96 11.57
N TRP A 49 1.27 3.13 10.99
CA TRP A 49 2.13 2.24 11.76
C TRP A 49 3.31 3.04 12.26
N VAL A 50 3.60 2.93 13.55
CA VAL A 50 4.72 3.57 14.20
C VAL A 50 5.61 2.50 14.81
N ILE A 51 6.89 2.50 14.46
CA ILE A 51 7.91 1.66 15.05
C ILE A 51 8.81 2.55 15.90
N LEU A 52 8.84 2.31 17.20
CA LEU A 52 9.65 3.06 18.16
C LEU A 52 10.81 2.22 18.66
N ALA A 53 12.02 2.75 18.59
CA ALA A 53 13.23 2.08 19.03
C ALA A 53 13.64 2.55 20.44
N PHE A 54 13.75 1.60 21.38
CA PHE A 54 14.14 1.87 22.75
C PHE A 54 15.53 1.32 23.06
N CYS A 55 16.33 2.11 23.77
CA CYS A 55 17.66 1.72 24.22
C CYS A 55 17.91 2.17 25.66
N ARG A 56 18.98 1.64 26.27
CA ARG A 56 19.48 2.19 27.53
C ARG A 56 20.40 3.36 27.21
N SER A 57 20.16 4.51 27.83
CA SER A 57 21.06 5.66 27.80
C SER A 57 22.29 5.43 28.66
N ALA A 58 23.27 6.35 28.57
CA ALA A 58 24.52 6.28 29.33
C ALA A 58 24.31 6.28 30.86
N ASP A 59 23.22 6.88 31.35
CA ASP A 59 22.82 6.88 32.76
C ASP A 59 22.00 5.63 33.17
N GLY A 60 21.87 4.64 32.28
CA GLY A 60 21.18 3.38 32.53
C GLY A 60 19.65 3.43 32.40
N ARG A 61 19.05 4.59 32.12
CA ARG A 61 17.60 4.72 31.91
C ARG A 61 17.18 4.16 30.56
N ILE A 62 15.93 3.71 30.45
CA ILE A 62 15.35 3.34 29.15
C ILE A 62 14.81 4.62 28.50
N ILE A 63 15.24 4.89 27.27
CA ILE A 63 14.77 6.01 26.47
C ILE A 63 14.20 5.52 25.13
N CYS A 64 13.26 6.27 24.57
CA CYS A 64 12.89 6.12 23.16
C CYS A 64 13.89 6.90 22.32
N SER A 65 14.72 6.20 21.56
CA SER A 65 15.82 6.80 20.79
C SER A 65 15.32 7.48 19.51
N GLU A 66 14.48 6.80 18.73
CA GLU A 66 13.94 7.29 17.47
C GLU A 66 12.64 6.57 17.12
N GLY A 67 11.90 7.13 16.16
CA GLY A 67 10.71 6.52 15.59
C GLY A 67 10.74 6.49 14.06
N TYR A 68 10.01 5.54 13.50
CA TYR A 68 9.61 5.52 12.11
C TYR A 68 8.10 5.40 12.00
N ALA A 69 7.48 6.13 11.09
CA ALA A 69 6.06 6.05 10.83
C ALA A 69 5.77 5.85 9.34
N HIS A 70 4.77 5.02 9.03
CA HIS A 70 4.30 4.76 7.67
C HIS A 70 2.78 4.85 7.66
N ALA A 71 2.23 5.66 6.75
CA ALA A 71 0.78 5.79 6.58
C ALA A 71 0.13 4.43 6.27
N LEU A 72 -1.06 4.21 6.82
CA LEU A 72 -1.85 2.99 6.64
C LEU A 72 -3.12 3.30 5.87
N TYR A 73 -3.75 2.25 5.36
CA TYR A 73 -5.09 2.31 4.81
C TYR A 73 -6.12 2.69 5.90
N GLN A 74 -6.24 1.87 6.94
CA GLN A 74 -7.08 2.12 8.12
C GLN A 74 -6.58 1.29 9.31
N LEU A 75 -7.01 1.64 10.54
CA LEU A 75 -6.58 0.93 11.75
C LEU A 75 -6.97 -0.56 11.78
N THR A 76 -8.13 -0.91 11.21
CA THR A 76 -8.67 -2.27 11.17
C THR A 76 -8.16 -3.10 9.98
N CYS A 77 -7.43 -2.46 9.06
CA CYS A 77 -6.82 -3.09 7.89
C CYS A 77 -5.51 -2.35 7.64
N PRO A 78 -4.45 -2.68 8.42
CA PRO A 78 -3.24 -1.89 8.50
C PRO A 78 -2.30 -2.19 7.32
N VAL A 79 -2.81 -2.06 6.09
CA VAL A 79 -2.00 -2.13 4.88
C VAL A 79 -1.24 -0.80 4.74
N PRO A 80 0.09 -0.80 4.72
CA PRO A 80 0.86 0.43 4.54
C PRO A 80 0.65 0.99 3.12
N VAL A 81 0.61 2.32 2.98
CA VAL A 81 0.40 3.02 1.71
C VAL A 81 1.35 4.21 1.57
N ASP A 82 1.93 4.39 0.39
CA ASP A 82 2.93 5.45 0.16
C ASP A 82 2.29 6.78 -0.25
N SER A 83 1.02 6.77 -0.67
CA SER A 83 0.30 7.96 -1.12
C SER A 83 -1.20 7.93 -0.85
N LYS A 84 -1.84 9.10 -0.93
CA LYS A 84 -3.30 9.21 -0.89
C LYS A 84 -3.96 8.55 -2.11
N LEU A 85 -3.28 8.56 -3.27
CA LEU A 85 -3.76 7.90 -4.48
C LEU A 85 -3.78 6.38 -4.28
N GLU A 86 -2.70 5.80 -3.76
CA GLU A 86 -2.61 4.36 -3.47
C GLU A 86 -3.69 3.93 -2.46
N ARG A 87 -3.95 4.78 -1.45
CA ARG A 87 -5.08 4.58 -0.50
C ARG A 87 -6.44 4.56 -1.20
N ASN A 88 -6.64 5.43 -2.19
CA ASN A 88 -7.89 5.46 -2.97
C ASN A 88 -8.00 4.22 -3.87
N THR A 89 -6.93 3.80 -4.52
CA THR A 89 -6.88 2.56 -5.31
C THR A 89 -7.25 1.34 -4.47
N LEU A 90 -6.70 1.23 -3.25
CA LEU A 90 -7.07 0.15 -2.32
C LEU A 90 -8.55 0.21 -1.90
N THR A 91 -9.11 1.41 -1.69
CA THR A 91 -10.55 1.59 -1.43
C THR A 91 -11.39 1.08 -2.59
N ALA A 92 -11.02 1.42 -3.83
CA ALA A 92 -11.71 0.97 -5.02
C ALA A 92 -11.66 -0.56 -5.16
N LEU A 93 -10.52 -1.20 -4.90
CA LEU A 93 -10.39 -2.67 -4.93
C LEU A 93 -11.27 -3.36 -3.86
N LEU A 94 -11.35 -2.79 -2.65
CA LEU A 94 -12.23 -3.31 -1.59
C LEU A 94 -13.72 -3.16 -1.94
N ASN A 95 -14.10 -2.06 -2.59
CA ASN A 95 -15.46 -1.88 -3.12
C ASN A 95 -15.78 -2.96 -4.16
N VAL A 96 -14.85 -3.23 -5.09
CA VAL A 96 -15.00 -4.28 -6.11
C VAL A 96 -15.16 -5.66 -5.47
N ALA A 97 -14.31 -6.02 -4.51
CA ALA A 97 -14.44 -7.28 -3.77
C ALA A 97 -15.80 -7.40 -3.08
N SER A 98 -16.30 -6.30 -2.50
CA SER A 98 -17.61 -6.25 -1.86
C SER A 98 -18.77 -6.41 -2.85
N TRP A 99 -18.64 -5.90 -4.08
CA TRP A 99 -19.65 -6.08 -5.13
C TRP A 99 -19.67 -7.51 -5.66
N LEU A 100 -18.50 -8.09 -5.93
CA LEU A 100 -18.38 -9.47 -6.41
C LEU A 100 -18.98 -10.45 -5.39
N LYS A 101 -18.65 -10.31 -4.09
CA LYS A 101 -19.17 -11.16 -3.02
C LYS A 101 -20.71 -11.27 -2.97
N ARG A 102 -21.44 -10.26 -3.47
CA ARG A 102 -22.92 -10.26 -3.52
C ARG A 102 -23.49 -11.07 -4.68
N LYS A 103 -22.66 -11.50 -5.65
CA LYS A 103 -23.09 -12.20 -6.85
C LYS A 103 -22.55 -13.64 -6.85
N PRO A 104 -23.42 -14.67 -6.87
CA PRO A 104 -22.98 -16.06 -6.97
C PRO A 104 -22.14 -16.33 -8.22
N GLY A 105 -21.18 -17.25 -8.10
CA GLY A 105 -20.32 -17.66 -9.22
C GLY A 105 -19.21 -16.67 -9.59
N THR A 106 -19.02 -15.61 -8.82
CA THR A 106 -17.89 -14.68 -8.98
C THR A 106 -16.64 -15.14 -8.24
N PRO A 107 -15.45 -14.67 -8.62
CA PRO A 107 -14.22 -15.03 -7.91
C PRO A 107 -14.16 -14.47 -6.49
N GLU A 108 -13.49 -15.23 -5.63
CA GLU A 108 -12.93 -14.72 -4.39
C GLU A 108 -11.63 -13.97 -4.69
N LEU A 109 -11.45 -12.79 -4.10
CA LEU A 109 -10.25 -11.97 -4.29
C LEU A 109 -9.37 -12.00 -3.03
N SER A 110 -8.07 -12.23 -3.21
CA SER A 110 -7.05 -11.89 -2.22
C SER A 110 -6.12 -10.81 -2.76
N LEU A 111 -5.57 -9.98 -1.87
CA LEU A 111 -4.73 -8.85 -2.21
C LEU A 111 -3.39 -8.95 -1.48
N GLU A 112 -2.32 -8.69 -2.22
CA GLU A 112 -0.97 -8.53 -1.74
C GLU A 112 -0.50 -7.11 -2.08
N ARG A 113 0.11 -6.42 -1.11
CA ARG A 113 0.88 -5.19 -1.35
C ARG A 113 2.36 -5.52 -1.18
N PRO A 114 3.11 -5.70 -2.26
CA PRO A 114 4.54 -5.98 -2.18
C PRO A 114 5.27 -4.87 -1.41
N LEU A 115 6.14 -5.26 -0.47
CA LEU A 115 7.01 -4.33 0.27
C LEU A 115 8.44 -4.30 -0.27
N PHE A 116 8.78 -5.26 -1.13
CA PHE A 116 10.10 -5.47 -1.68
C PHE A 116 10.02 -5.76 -3.18
N ASP A 117 11.09 -5.41 -3.89
CA ASP A 117 11.19 -5.67 -5.31
C ASP A 117 10.99 -7.15 -5.64
N THR A 118 10.15 -7.40 -6.64
CA THR A 118 9.93 -8.72 -7.23
C THR A 118 10.87 -8.92 -8.41
N GLU A 119 11.62 -10.01 -8.39
CA GLU A 119 12.46 -10.43 -9.51
C GLU A 119 11.61 -10.95 -10.68
N VAL A 120 11.86 -10.45 -11.89
CA VAL A 120 11.20 -10.85 -13.13
C VAL A 120 12.21 -10.98 -14.27
N TYR A 121 11.87 -11.76 -15.30
CA TYR A 121 12.71 -11.93 -16.49
C TYR A 121 11.99 -11.35 -17.70
N VAL A 122 12.62 -10.37 -18.36
CA VAL A 122 12.08 -9.72 -19.58
C VAL A 122 13.11 -9.88 -20.68
N ASN A 123 12.74 -10.56 -21.77
CA ASN A 123 13.64 -10.86 -22.89
C ASN A 123 14.95 -11.54 -22.45
N GLY A 124 14.88 -12.43 -21.44
CA GLY A 124 16.05 -13.12 -20.89
C GLY A 124 16.89 -12.30 -19.91
N GLU A 125 16.60 -11.01 -19.72
CA GLU A 125 17.28 -10.17 -18.74
C GLU A 125 16.54 -10.14 -17.40
N LYS A 126 17.31 -10.28 -16.32
CA LYS A 126 16.81 -10.14 -14.95
C LYS A 126 16.51 -8.68 -14.64
N LYS A 127 15.29 -8.41 -14.16
CA LYS A 127 14.80 -7.09 -13.77
C LYS A 127 14.08 -7.18 -12.42
N TYR A 128 13.85 -6.02 -11.83
CA TYR A 128 13.17 -5.87 -10.56
C TYR A 128 12.02 -4.88 -10.72
N VAL A 129 10.84 -5.27 -10.23
CA VAL A 129 9.63 -4.44 -10.27
C VAL A 129 8.93 -4.47 -8.92
N LEU A 130 8.29 -3.36 -8.57
CA LEU A 130 7.51 -3.22 -7.35
C LEU A 130 6.15 -2.64 -7.72
N PRO A 131 5.15 -3.49 -8.01
CA PRO A 131 3.80 -3.03 -8.24
C PRO A 131 3.13 -2.63 -6.92
N ASP A 132 2.20 -1.67 -6.99
CA ASP A 132 1.49 -1.19 -5.79
C ASP A 132 0.61 -2.31 -5.19
N PHE A 133 -0.13 -3.05 -6.02
CA PHE A 133 -0.93 -4.19 -5.57
C PHE A 133 -0.90 -5.37 -6.54
N ILE A 134 -1.05 -6.57 -6.00
CA ILE A 134 -1.30 -7.80 -6.76
C ILE A 134 -2.56 -8.44 -6.20
N VAL A 135 -3.58 -8.57 -7.06
CA VAL A 135 -4.84 -9.24 -6.72
C VAL A 135 -4.84 -10.63 -7.33
N THR A 136 -5.04 -11.64 -6.49
CA THR A 136 -5.30 -13.01 -6.96
C THR A 136 -6.81 -13.24 -6.95
N ALA A 137 -7.38 -13.50 -8.12
CA ALA A 137 -8.77 -13.91 -8.26
C ALA A 137 -8.84 -15.43 -8.34
N ARG A 138 -9.62 -16.07 -7.46
CA ARG A 138 -9.88 -17.50 -7.45
C ARG A 138 -11.32 -17.77 -7.88
N ALA A 139 -11.48 -18.44 -9.01
CA ALA A 139 -12.78 -18.88 -9.50
C ALA A 139 -13.38 -19.98 -8.61
N PRO A 140 -14.71 -20.18 -8.66
CA PRO A 140 -15.37 -21.27 -7.93
C PRO A 140 -14.86 -22.68 -8.29
N ASP A 141 -14.33 -22.87 -9.50
CA ASP A 141 -13.72 -24.14 -9.95
C ASP A 141 -12.27 -24.33 -9.46
N GLY A 142 -11.76 -23.38 -8.67
CA GLY A 142 -10.41 -23.40 -8.09
C GLY A 142 -9.32 -22.78 -8.96
N LYS A 143 -9.60 -22.43 -10.23
CA LYS A 143 -8.59 -21.77 -11.07
C LYS A 143 -8.27 -20.38 -10.54
N THR A 144 -7.03 -19.93 -10.77
CA THR A 144 -6.55 -18.64 -10.25
C THR A 144 -5.92 -17.81 -11.35
N ALA A 145 -6.19 -16.51 -11.33
CA ALA A 145 -5.50 -15.54 -12.18
C ALA A 145 -4.99 -14.37 -11.33
N ARG A 146 -3.84 -13.84 -11.71
CA ARG A 146 -3.19 -12.70 -11.04
C ARG A 146 -3.41 -11.44 -11.86
N VAL A 147 -3.82 -10.39 -11.17
CA VAL A 147 -4.03 -9.06 -11.71
C VAL A 147 -3.11 -8.10 -10.97
N VAL A 148 -2.23 -7.43 -11.70
CA VAL A 148 -1.25 -6.48 -11.15
C VAL A 148 -1.81 -5.09 -11.30
N ILE A 149 -1.77 -4.29 -10.24
CA ILE A 149 -2.31 -2.93 -10.20
C ILE A 149 -1.17 -1.96 -9.94
N GLU A 150 -1.12 -0.91 -10.76
CA GLU A 150 -0.24 0.24 -10.57
C GLU A 150 -1.07 1.52 -10.41
N THR A 151 -0.85 2.24 -9.32
CA THR A 151 -1.41 3.56 -9.08
C THR A 151 -0.56 4.63 -9.74
N MET A 152 -1.20 5.48 -10.53
CA MET A 152 -0.54 6.51 -11.32
C MET A 152 -0.82 7.90 -10.72
N GLY A 153 0.22 8.73 -10.65
CA GLY A 153 0.15 10.05 -9.97
C GLY A 153 0.51 11.26 -10.84
N TYR A 154 1.63 11.23 -11.57
CA TYR A 154 2.16 12.38 -12.30
C TYR A 154 2.34 12.08 -13.78
N GLU A 155 1.97 12.99 -14.68
CA GLU A 155 1.96 12.77 -16.14
C GLU A 155 3.20 13.32 -16.87
N ASP A 156 4.27 13.67 -16.16
CA ASP A 156 5.52 14.09 -16.80
C ASP A 156 6.09 12.97 -17.70
N SER A 157 6.50 13.34 -18.92
CA SER A 157 7.23 12.51 -19.88
C SER A 157 8.32 11.60 -19.29
N ASP A 158 9.18 12.09 -18.39
CA ASP A 158 10.25 11.30 -17.79
C ASP A 158 9.70 10.27 -16.79
N TYR A 159 8.63 10.63 -16.08
CA TYR A 159 7.90 9.72 -15.20
C TYR A 159 7.20 8.61 -16.01
N CYS A 160 6.56 8.97 -17.13
CA CYS A 160 5.90 8.05 -18.06
C CYS A 160 6.87 7.03 -18.66
N ALA A 161 8.06 7.49 -19.10
CA ALA A 161 9.07 6.63 -19.70
C ALA A 161 9.64 5.61 -18.71
N ARG A 162 9.87 6.04 -17.45
CA ARG A 162 10.33 5.13 -16.38
C ARG A 162 9.28 4.09 -16.02
N LYS A 163 8.02 4.48 -15.84
CA LYS A 163 6.91 3.56 -15.51
C LYS A 163 6.64 2.57 -16.63
N SER A 164 6.68 3.01 -17.89
CA SER A 164 6.52 2.12 -19.06
C SER A 164 7.52 0.96 -19.07
N ARG A 165 8.78 1.20 -18.67
CA ARG A 165 9.79 0.12 -18.53
C ARG A 165 9.44 -0.86 -17.40
N GLN A 166 8.94 -0.36 -16.28
CA GLN A 166 8.50 -1.22 -15.17
C GLN A 166 7.26 -2.05 -15.52
N HIS A 167 6.32 -1.48 -16.27
CA HIS A 167 5.10 -2.15 -16.70
C HIS A 167 5.38 -3.40 -17.54
N THR A 168 6.43 -3.39 -18.37
CA THR A 168 6.83 -4.58 -19.14
C THR A 168 7.24 -5.73 -18.21
N GLY A 169 7.91 -5.45 -17.10
CA GLY A 169 8.26 -6.45 -16.08
C GLY A 169 7.06 -6.90 -15.26
N MET A 170 6.19 -5.98 -14.86
CA MET A 170 4.97 -6.30 -14.10
C MET A 170 4.03 -7.25 -14.87
N LYS A 171 3.98 -7.15 -16.20
CA LYS A 171 3.23 -8.09 -17.05
C LYS A 171 3.71 -9.54 -16.98
N GLN A 172 4.91 -9.81 -16.45
CA GLN A 172 5.38 -11.16 -16.16
C GLN A 172 4.74 -11.76 -14.90
N ILE A 173 4.21 -10.92 -14.01
CA ILE A 173 3.58 -11.33 -12.74
C ILE A 173 2.10 -11.68 -12.96
N GLY A 174 1.41 -10.93 -13.81
CA GLY A 174 -0.01 -11.08 -14.10
C GLY A 174 -0.54 -10.02 -15.07
N VAL A 175 -1.86 -9.93 -15.23
CA VAL A 175 -2.51 -8.95 -16.11
C VAL A 175 -2.41 -7.56 -15.47
N LEU A 176 -1.67 -6.65 -16.10
CA LEU A 176 -1.46 -5.29 -15.58
C LEU A 176 -2.63 -4.36 -15.88
N HIS A 177 -3.12 -3.66 -14.85
CA HIS A 177 -4.03 -2.53 -14.96
C HIS A 177 -3.50 -1.33 -14.17
N THR A 178 -3.84 -0.13 -14.64
CA THR A 178 -3.46 1.13 -13.99
C THR A 178 -4.68 1.79 -13.34
N ASP A 179 -4.45 2.57 -12.29
CA ASP A 179 -5.42 3.53 -11.74
C ASP A 179 -4.88 4.96 -11.98
N PRO A 180 -5.51 5.75 -12.87
CA PRO A 180 -6.73 5.44 -13.61
C PRO A 180 -6.52 4.42 -14.76
N PRO A 181 -7.61 3.76 -15.23
CA PRO A 181 -7.53 2.84 -16.36
C PRO A 181 -7.06 3.55 -17.62
N LYS A 182 -6.18 2.91 -18.40
CA LYS A 182 -5.59 3.48 -19.62
C LYS A 182 -5.03 4.88 -19.34
N TRP A 183 -4.18 5.00 -18.33
CA TRP A 183 -3.68 6.26 -17.75
C TRP A 183 -3.22 7.39 -18.71
N LEU A 184 -3.00 7.13 -20.00
CA LEU A 184 -2.70 8.16 -21.02
C LEU A 184 -3.93 8.66 -21.80
N ASP A 185 -5.10 8.07 -21.58
CA ASP A 185 -6.37 8.43 -22.21
C ASP A 185 -7.14 9.35 -21.27
N ASN A 186 -7.59 10.50 -21.78
CA ASN A 186 -8.35 11.48 -21.00
C ASN A 186 -9.78 11.03 -20.64
N ASP A 187 -10.28 9.95 -21.25
CA ASP A 187 -11.61 9.40 -21.01
C ASP A 187 -11.49 7.96 -20.52
N HIS A 188 -11.65 7.79 -19.21
CA HIS A 188 -11.65 6.48 -18.57
C HIS A 188 -12.78 6.37 -17.56
N PRO A 189 -13.43 5.19 -17.44
CA PRO A 189 -14.39 4.95 -16.37
C PRO A 189 -13.71 5.04 -14.99
N PRO A 190 -14.48 5.24 -13.91
CA PRO A 190 -13.97 5.07 -12.55
C PRO A 190 -13.26 3.71 -12.39
N PHE A 191 -12.11 3.71 -11.74
CA PHE A 191 -11.23 2.53 -11.63
C PHE A 191 -11.96 1.29 -11.08
N GLU A 192 -12.72 1.44 -10.01
CA GLU A 192 -13.59 0.38 -9.46
C GLU A 192 -14.57 -0.24 -10.47
N LYS A 193 -15.19 0.55 -11.36
CA LYS A 193 -16.12 0.03 -12.38
C LYS A 193 -15.36 -0.78 -13.44
N HIS A 194 -14.20 -0.27 -13.87
CA HIS A 194 -13.29 -0.98 -14.77
C HIS A 194 -12.86 -2.32 -14.17
N MET A 195 -12.34 -2.31 -12.94
CA MET A 195 -11.86 -3.50 -12.25
C MET A 195 -12.97 -4.51 -11.99
N TYR A 196 -14.18 -4.07 -11.64
CA TYR A 196 -15.32 -4.96 -11.52
C TYR A 196 -15.61 -5.69 -12.85
N GLY A 197 -15.59 -4.96 -13.98
CA GLY A 197 -15.72 -5.55 -15.31
C GLY A 197 -14.61 -6.56 -15.63
N VAL A 198 -13.36 -6.25 -15.27
CA VAL A 198 -12.21 -7.15 -15.42
C VAL A 198 -12.44 -8.47 -14.68
N PHE A 199 -12.76 -8.42 -13.39
CA PHE A 199 -12.94 -9.64 -12.58
C PHE A 199 -14.18 -10.46 -12.97
N MET A 200 -15.23 -9.82 -13.49
CA MET A 200 -16.40 -10.50 -14.02
C MET A 200 -16.12 -11.32 -15.28
N HIS A 201 -15.12 -10.93 -16.08
CA HIS A 201 -14.79 -11.56 -17.37
C HIS A 201 -13.37 -12.10 -17.41
N LEU A 202 -12.75 -12.28 -16.24
CA LEU A 202 -11.37 -12.72 -16.14
C LEU A 202 -11.23 -14.11 -16.74
N ARG A 203 -10.22 -14.29 -17.59
CA ARG A 203 -9.85 -15.61 -18.09
C ARG A 203 -8.82 -16.20 -17.13
N TYR A 204 -9.14 -17.38 -16.61
CA TYR A 204 -8.31 -18.15 -15.67
C TYR A 204 -7.46 -19.18 -16.40
#